data_AF-A0A8H4S4W0-F1
#
_entry.id   AF-A0A8H4S4W0-F1
#
_cell.length_a   1.000
_cell.length_b   1.000
_cell.length_c   1.000
_cell.angle_alpha   90.00
_cell.angle_beta   90.00
_cell.angle_gamma   90.00
#
_symmetry.space_group_name_H-M   'P 1'
#
loop_
_entity.id
_entity.type
_entity.pdbx_description
1 polymer ?
#
loop_
_entity_poly.entity_id
_entity_poly.type
_entity_poly.pdbx_seq_one_letter_code
_entity_poly.pdbx_strand_id
1 'polypeptide(L)'
;MSGNRLTSHIATSAAKRSQAQYDISDLVADEVLDTIESITEYCGQFANPQTRLNGFSALRKIGKTIALSTNDTLGREVQERFQSGASLVDGMMKIINFMTPVEVRVIIEHKSNPNALWSKLQELEELAQNECIHPGIEEVLNLLDPARDEYEEEIDEDEDEDDVH
;
A
#
# COMPACT_ATOMS: atom_id res chain seq x y z
N MET A 1 -41.80 -40.80 -0.53
CA MET A 1 -40.43 -40.70 -1.09
C MET A 1 -40.47 -39.79 -2.29
N SER A 2 -40.06 -38.53 -2.15
CA SER A 2 -39.67 -37.69 -3.30
C SER A 2 -38.96 -36.43 -2.80
N GLY A 3 -37.86 -36.09 -3.46
CA GLY A 3 -37.34 -34.73 -3.54
C GLY A 3 -36.32 -34.28 -2.48
N ASN A 4 -35.07 -34.72 -2.58
CA ASN A 4 -33.92 -33.91 -2.12
C ASN A 4 -32.66 -34.29 -2.93
N ARG A 5 -32.54 -33.76 -4.16
CA ARG A 5 -31.41 -34.05 -5.06
C ARG A 5 -30.91 -32.87 -5.90
N LEU A 6 -31.21 -31.65 -5.50
CA LEU A 6 -30.81 -30.42 -6.22
C LEU A 6 -29.80 -29.56 -5.45
N THR A 7 -29.57 -29.80 -4.15
CA THR A 7 -28.67 -29.00 -3.32
C THR A 7 -27.19 -29.41 -3.40
N SER A 8 -26.88 -30.66 -3.77
CA SER A 8 -25.51 -31.20 -3.78
C SER A 8 -24.63 -30.66 -4.93
N HIS A 9 -25.19 -30.48 -6.13
CA HIS A 9 -24.40 -30.08 -7.31
C HIS A 9 -24.02 -28.59 -7.32
N ILE A 10 -24.85 -27.73 -6.71
CA ILE A 10 -24.60 -26.28 -6.61
C ILE A 10 -23.52 -26.00 -5.55
N ALA A 11 -23.56 -26.69 -4.41
CA ALA A 11 -22.54 -26.56 -3.37
C ALA A 11 -21.13 -26.98 -3.85
N THR A 12 -21.06 -28.04 -4.67
CA THR A 12 -19.79 -28.57 -5.18
C THR A 12 -19.18 -27.69 -6.27
N SER A 13 -19.99 -27.04 -7.11
CA SER A 13 -19.49 -26.13 -8.16
C SER A 13 -19.10 -24.76 -7.61
N ALA A 14 -19.80 -24.26 -6.59
CA ALA A 14 -19.44 -23.06 -5.86
C ALA A 14 -18.10 -23.24 -5.11
N ALA A 15 -17.92 -24.35 -4.39
CA ALA A 15 -16.67 -24.66 -3.69
C ALA A 15 -15.46 -24.82 -4.62
N LYS A 16 -15.65 -25.37 -5.83
CA LYS A 16 -14.59 -25.44 -6.84
C LYS A 16 -14.25 -24.08 -7.45
N ARG A 17 -15.24 -23.20 -7.60
CA ARG A 17 -15.03 -21.84 -8.09
C ARG A 17 -14.32 -20.97 -7.04
N SER A 18 -14.64 -21.13 -5.76
CA SER A 18 -13.93 -20.42 -4.69
C SER A 18 -12.48 -20.88 -4.59
N GLN A 19 -12.20 -22.19 -4.59
CA GLN A 19 -10.81 -22.69 -4.54
C GLN A 19 -9.98 -22.18 -5.74
N ALA A 20 -10.52 -22.22 -6.95
CA ALA A 20 -9.81 -21.72 -8.13
C ALA A 20 -9.58 -20.20 -8.09
N GLN A 21 -10.44 -19.43 -7.40
CA GLN A 21 -10.24 -17.99 -7.20
C GLN A 21 -9.13 -17.71 -6.19
N TYR A 22 -9.05 -18.48 -5.09
CA TYR A 22 -7.93 -18.42 -4.15
C TYR A 22 -6.59 -18.74 -4.83
N ASP A 23 -6.56 -19.79 -5.65
CA ASP A 23 -5.34 -20.17 -6.38
C ASP A 23 -4.90 -19.05 -7.35
N ILE A 24 -5.85 -18.30 -7.93
CA ILE A 24 -5.55 -17.16 -8.81
C ILE A 24 -5.13 -15.93 -8.02
N SER A 25 -5.77 -15.61 -6.89
CA SER A 25 -5.38 -14.47 -6.06
C SER A 25 -3.97 -14.63 -5.52
N ASP A 26 -3.57 -15.84 -5.13
CA ASP A 26 -2.21 -16.13 -4.68
C ASP A 26 -1.19 -15.92 -5.81
N LEU A 27 -1.46 -16.44 -7.00
CA LEU A 27 -0.58 -16.24 -8.17
C LEU A 27 -0.43 -14.76 -8.52
N VAL A 28 -1.52 -13.97 -8.47
CA VAL A 28 -1.48 -12.54 -8.75
C VAL A 28 -0.69 -11.80 -7.65
N ALA A 29 -0.91 -12.15 -6.38
CA ALA A 29 -0.18 -11.53 -5.27
C ALA A 29 1.33 -11.83 -5.39
N ASP A 30 1.69 -13.06 -5.73
CA ASP A 30 3.09 -13.46 -5.92
C ASP A 30 3.73 -12.71 -7.12
N GLU A 31 3.02 -12.54 -8.24
CA GLU A 31 3.53 -11.76 -9.38
C GLU A 31 3.74 -10.27 -9.02
N VAL A 32 2.87 -9.71 -8.18
CA VAL A 32 3.05 -8.35 -7.65
C VAL A 32 4.26 -8.27 -6.73
N LEU A 33 4.48 -9.26 -5.87
CA LEU A 33 5.65 -9.34 -4.99
C LEU A 33 6.95 -9.44 -5.80
N ASP A 34 7.01 -10.32 -6.79
CA ASP A 34 8.15 -10.47 -7.70
C ASP A 34 8.43 -9.16 -8.48
N THR A 35 7.37 -8.45 -8.86
CA THR A 35 7.49 -7.14 -9.53
C THR A 35 8.07 -6.08 -8.61
N ILE A 36 7.61 -6.03 -7.34
CA ILE A 36 8.16 -5.11 -6.33
C ILE A 36 9.65 -5.40 -6.12
N GLU A 37 10.02 -6.66 -5.90
CA GLU A 37 11.40 -7.09 -5.72
C GLU A 37 12.27 -6.68 -6.92
N SER A 38 11.82 -7.00 -8.13
CA SER A 38 12.51 -6.64 -9.37
C SER A 38 12.75 -5.14 -9.48
N ILE A 39 11.72 -4.30 -9.23
CA ILE A 39 11.86 -2.84 -9.27
C ILE A 39 12.93 -2.38 -8.26
N THR A 40 12.88 -2.91 -7.04
CA THR A 40 13.83 -2.55 -5.98
C THR A 40 15.26 -2.95 -6.34
N GLU A 41 15.48 -4.11 -6.95
CA GLU A 41 16.80 -4.54 -7.42
C GLU A 41 17.35 -3.64 -8.52
N TYR A 42 16.54 -3.33 -9.53
CA TYR A 42 16.94 -2.43 -10.62
C TYR A 42 17.23 -0.99 -10.15
N CYS A 43 16.66 -0.59 -9.02
CA CYS A 43 16.87 0.70 -8.39
C CYS A 43 18.01 0.71 -7.35
N GLY A 44 18.91 -0.28 -7.39
CA GLY A 44 20.06 -0.38 -6.50
C GLY A 44 21.04 0.80 -6.56
N GLN A 45 22.09 0.74 -5.73
CA GLN A 45 23.09 1.82 -5.56
C GLN A 45 23.75 2.32 -6.86
N PHE A 46 23.86 1.48 -7.88
CA PHE A 46 24.50 1.82 -9.15
C PHE A 46 23.53 2.37 -10.20
N ALA A 47 22.23 2.37 -9.92
CA ALA A 47 21.24 2.99 -10.78
C ALA A 47 21.48 4.51 -10.87
N ASN A 48 21.06 5.12 -11.97
CA ASN A 48 21.07 6.58 -12.06
C ASN A 48 19.93 7.17 -11.20
N PRO A 49 20.02 8.44 -10.80
CA PRO A 49 19.00 9.09 -9.97
C PRO A 49 17.57 9.02 -10.53
N GLN A 50 17.41 9.20 -11.84
CA GLN A 50 16.09 9.16 -12.47
C GLN A 50 15.47 7.76 -12.40
N THR A 51 16.28 6.70 -12.53
CA THR A 51 15.82 5.32 -12.38
C THR A 51 15.28 5.07 -10.97
N ARG A 52 15.99 5.51 -9.92
CA ARG A 52 15.50 5.40 -8.53
C ARG A 52 14.20 6.15 -8.31
N LEU A 53 14.12 7.40 -8.78
CA LEU A 53 12.90 8.21 -8.67
C LEU A 53 11.71 7.56 -9.39
N ASN A 54 11.94 7.03 -10.60
CA ASN A 54 10.92 6.33 -11.37
C ASN A 54 10.46 5.04 -10.67
N GLY A 55 11.40 4.25 -10.15
CA GLY A 55 11.09 3.02 -9.42
C GLY A 55 10.32 3.31 -8.14
N PHE A 56 10.74 4.32 -7.37
CA PHE A 56 10.02 4.76 -6.18
C PHE A 56 8.59 5.22 -6.50
N SER A 57 8.41 5.98 -7.58
CA SER A 57 7.08 6.36 -8.07
C SER A 57 6.25 5.15 -8.51
N ALA A 58 6.88 4.14 -9.11
CA ALA A 58 6.20 2.90 -9.51
C ALA A 58 5.74 2.09 -8.30
N LEU A 59 6.59 1.91 -7.28
CA LEU A 59 6.20 1.26 -6.02
C LEU A 59 5.01 1.97 -5.37
N ARG A 60 5.05 3.31 -5.26
CA ARG A 60 3.91 4.08 -4.76
C ARG A 60 2.62 3.80 -5.54
N LYS A 61 2.69 3.69 -6.87
CA LYS A 61 1.52 3.40 -7.73
C LYS A 61 1.00 1.99 -7.49
N ILE A 62 1.89 0.99 -7.38
CA ILE A 62 1.53 -0.39 -7.05
C ILE A 62 0.80 -0.42 -5.69
N GLY A 63 1.37 0.22 -4.66
CA GLY A 63 0.75 0.31 -3.34
C GLY A 63 -0.66 0.90 -3.38
N LYS A 64 -0.83 2.01 -4.12
CA LYS A 64 -2.15 2.63 -4.31
C LYS A 64 -3.11 1.70 -5.05
N THR A 65 -2.67 1.01 -6.09
CA THR A 65 -3.51 0.06 -6.82
C THR A 65 -4.01 -1.03 -5.90
N ILE A 66 -3.15 -1.63 -5.07
CA ILE A 66 -3.52 -2.63 -4.06
C ILE A 66 -4.54 -2.05 -3.06
N ALA A 67 -4.31 -0.82 -2.58
CA ALA A 67 -5.23 -0.16 -1.66
C ALA A 67 -6.63 0.04 -2.22
N LEU A 68 -6.75 0.32 -3.52
CA LEU A 68 -8.03 0.53 -4.19
C LEU A 68 -8.69 -0.76 -4.70
N SER A 69 -8.05 -1.93 -4.52
CA SER A 69 -8.53 -3.22 -4.99
C SER A 69 -9.59 -3.84 -4.07
N THR A 70 -10.59 -3.07 -3.64
CA THR A 70 -11.61 -3.51 -2.67
C THR A 70 -12.92 -3.98 -3.28
N ASN A 71 -13.11 -3.74 -4.58
CA ASN A 71 -14.40 -3.83 -5.27
C ASN A 71 -14.78 -5.23 -5.77
N ASP A 72 -13.84 -6.17 -5.85
CA ASP A 72 -14.10 -7.55 -6.25
C ASP A 72 -13.37 -8.56 -5.36
N THR A 73 -13.79 -9.83 -5.43
CA THR A 73 -13.23 -10.90 -4.59
C THR A 73 -11.74 -11.08 -4.84
N LEU A 74 -11.30 -11.06 -6.10
CA LEU A 74 -9.89 -11.27 -6.45
C LEU A 74 -9.01 -10.17 -5.84
N GLY A 75 -9.39 -8.91 -6.01
CA GLY A 75 -8.68 -7.75 -5.51
C GLY A 75 -8.61 -7.75 -3.98
N ARG A 76 -9.70 -8.14 -3.30
CA ARG A 76 -9.73 -8.24 -1.84
C ARG A 76 -8.77 -9.31 -1.33
N GLU A 77 -8.78 -10.49 -1.93
CA GLU A 77 -7.85 -11.57 -1.58
C GLU A 77 -6.39 -11.17 -1.83
N VAL A 78 -6.11 -10.44 -2.92
CA VAL A 78 -4.79 -9.85 -3.15
C VAL A 78 -4.45 -8.81 -2.07
N GLN A 79 -5.36 -7.90 -1.74
CA GLN A 79 -5.18 -6.87 -0.71
C GLN A 79 -4.86 -7.49 0.66
N GLU A 80 -5.54 -8.56 1.05
CA GLU A 80 -5.32 -9.29 2.30
C GLU A 80 -3.88 -9.81 2.43
N ARG A 81 -3.24 -10.22 1.32
CA ARG A 81 -1.83 -10.64 1.33
C ARG A 81 -0.86 -9.51 1.73
N PHE A 82 -1.26 -8.24 1.60
CA PHE A 82 -0.46 -7.06 1.95
C PHE A 82 -0.83 -6.44 3.32
N GLN A 83 -1.77 -7.03 4.07
CA GLN A 83 -2.07 -6.60 5.45
C GLN A 83 -0.92 -6.88 6.41
N SER A 84 -0.25 -8.03 6.25
CA SER A 84 0.94 -8.41 7.03
C SER A 84 2.24 -8.31 6.23
N GLY A 85 2.16 -7.99 4.94
CA GLY A 85 3.30 -8.00 4.02
C GLY A 85 4.04 -6.67 4.02
N ALA A 86 5.33 -6.68 4.38
CA ALA A 86 6.18 -5.49 4.39
C ALA A 86 6.91 -5.22 3.06
N SER A 87 6.81 -6.12 2.07
CA SER A 87 7.65 -6.08 0.86
C SER A 87 7.58 -4.76 0.09
N LEU A 88 6.41 -4.11 0.02
CA LEU A 88 6.28 -2.80 -0.61
C LEU A 88 7.08 -1.74 0.15
N VAL A 89 6.87 -1.67 1.47
CA VAL A 89 7.51 -0.71 2.38
C VAL A 89 9.02 -0.93 2.41
N ASP A 90 9.47 -2.18 2.56
CA ASP A 90 10.88 -2.58 2.50
C ASP A 90 11.52 -2.16 1.18
N GLY A 91 10.82 -2.40 0.06
CA GLY A 91 11.25 -1.99 -1.27
C GLY A 91 11.41 -0.49 -1.39
N MET A 92 10.46 0.28 -0.86
CA MET A 92 10.47 1.74 -0.84
C MET A 92 11.63 2.29 0.00
N MET A 93 11.79 1.80 1.24
CA MET A 93 12.90 2.18 2.12
C MET A 93 14.26 1.87 1.51
N LYS A 94 14.41 0.68 0.90
CA LYS A 94 15.67 0.27 0.26
C LYS A 94 16.04 1.20 -0.90
N ILE A 95 15.07 1.65 -1.70
CA ILE A 95 15.33 2.65 -2.75
C ILE A 95 15.76 3.99 -2.15
N ILE A 96 15.06 4.48 -1.11
CA ILE A 96 15.41 5.74 -0.44
C ILE A 96 16.83 5.68 0.13
N ASN A 97 17.23 4.56 0.72
CA ASN A 97 18.59 4.36 1.25
C ASN A 97 19.69 4.44 0.17
N PHE A 98 19.34 4.28 -1.11
CA PHE A 98 20.27 4.50 -2.23
C PHE A 98 20.17 5.91 -2.84
N MET A 99 19.18 6.72 -2.45
CA MET A 99 19.04 8.10 -2.90
C MET A 99 20.00 9.02 -2.16
N THR A 100 20.55 9.99 -2.89
CA THR A 100 21.27 11.10 -2.31
C THR A 100 20.30 12.12 -1.68
N PRO A 101 20.77 13.02 -0.78
CA PRO A 101 19.93 14.09 -0.23
C PRO A 101 19.31 15.01 -1.29
N VAL A 102 19.98 15.17 -2.45
CA VAL A 102 19.45 15.95 -3.57
C VAL A 102 18.25 15.26 -4.21
N GLU A 103 18.31 13.94 -4.37
CA GLU A 103 17.19 13.15 -4.88
C GLU A 103 16.00 13.16 -3.93
N VAL A 104 16.23 12.99 -2.63
CA VAL A 104 15.19 13.09 -1.60
C VAL A 104 14.53 14.46 -1.63
N ARG A 105 15.34 15.54 -1.75
CA ARG A 105 14.81 16.91 -1.85
C ARG A 105 13.83 17.08 -3.01
N VAL A 106 14.12 16.49 -4.18
CA VAL A 106 13.22 16.56 -5.35
C VAL A 106 11.83 16.00 -5.03
N ILE A 107 11.74 14.99 -4.16
CA ILE A 107 10.48 14.39 -3.73
C ILE A 107 9.71 15.36 -2.83
N ILE A 108 10.38 15.93 -1.82
CA ILE A 108 9.74 16.72 -0.76
C ILE A 108 9.60 18.22 -1.07
N GLU A 109 10.30 18.77 -2.06
CA GLU A 109 10.34 20.23 -2.31
C GLU A 109 8.98 20.82 -2.71
N HIS A 110 8.08 19.99 -3.26
CA HIS A 110 6.78 20.42 -3.77
C HIS A 110 5.61 19.95 -2.90
N LYS A 111 5.72 20.04 -1.56
CA LYS A 111 4.72 19.49 -0.62
C LYS A 111 3.28 19.99 -0.86
N SER A 112 3.13 21.24 -1.27
CA SER A 112 1.81 21.86 -1.51
C SER A 112 1.21 21.52 -2.88
N ASN A 113 1.92 20.81 -3.76
CA ASN A 113 1.40 20.45 -5.08
C ASN A 113 0.71 19.08 -5.02
N PRO A 114 -0.62 18.98 -5.22
CA PRO A 114 -1.37 17.72 -5.10
C PRO A 114 -0.98 16.66 -6.14
N ASN A 115 -0.27 17.04 -7.20
CA ASN A 115 0.26 16.15 -8.22
C ASN A 115 1.73 15.77 -8.00
N ALA A 116 2.40 16.35 -7.00
CA ALA A 116 3.77 15.99 -6.65
C ALA A 116 3.83 14.63 -5.95
N LEU A 117 5.01 14.01 -6.02
CA LEU A 117 5.20 12.67 -5.46
C LEU A 117 4.99 12.65 -3.94
N TRP A 118 5.39 13.71 -3.22
CA TRP A 118 5.15 13.83 -1.77
C TRP A 118 3.67 13.73 -1.40
N SER A 119 2.81 14.59 -1.95
CA SER A 119 1.37 14.55 -1.64
C SER A 119 0.73 13.22 -2.05
N LYS A 120 1.30 12.56 -3.06
CA LYS A 120 0.90 11.23 -3.47
C LYS A 120 1.35 10.14 -2.48
N LEU A 121 2.45 10.31 -1.76
CA LEU A 121 2.83 9.37 -0.69
C LEU A 121 1.93 9.53 0.53
N GLN A 122 1.57 10.77 0.89
CA GLN A 122 0.61 11.04 1.96
C GLN A 122 -0.77 10.42 1.64
N GLU A 123 -1.26 10.60 0.42
CA GLU A 123 -2.49 9.92 -0.04
C GLU A 123 -2.39 8.39 0.07
N LEU A 124 -1.20 7.80 -0.15
CA LEU A 124 -1.01 6.36 0.00
C LEU A 124 -1.05 5.94 1.47
N GLU A 125 -0.45 6.70 2.36
CA GLU A 125 -0.51 6.45 3.81
C GLU A 125 -1.95 6.49 4.33
N GLU A 126 -2.73 7.52 3.97
CA GLU A 126 -4.14 7.61 4.35
C GLU A 126 -4.93 6.39 3.85
N LEU A 127 -4.70 5.95 2.61
CA LEU A 127 -5.33 4.75 2.07
C LEU A 127 -4.88 3.48 2.78
N ALA A 128 -3.58 3.36 3.09
CA ALA A 128 -3.01 2.23 3.79
C ALA A 128 -3.58 2.08 5.20
N GLN A 129 -3.77 3.19 5.92
CA GLN A 129 -4.42 3.22 7.22
C GLN A 129 -5.89 2.82 7.15
N ASN A 130 -6.65 3.37 6.19
CA ASN A 130 -8.07 3.04 6.00
C ASN A 130 -8.32 1.57 5.66
N GLU A 131 -7.40 0.97 4.90
CA GLU A 131 -7.52 -0.41 4.40
C GLU A 131 -6.71 -1.42 5.24
N CYS A 132 -6.01 -0.95 6.28
CA CYS A 132 -5.12 -1.76 7.13
C CYS A 132 -4.07 -2.57 6.34
N ILE A 133 -3.42 -1.95 5.35
CA ILE A 133 -2.39 -2.58 4.50
C ILE A 133 -1.08 -1.79 4.51
N HIS A 134 -0.01 -2.40 3.99
CA HIS A 134 1.33 -1.78 3.89
C HIS A 134 1.83 -1.28 5.25
N PRO A 135 1.91 -2.15 6.27
CA PRO A 135 2.37 -1.75 7.60
C PRO A 135 3.77 -1.11 7.54
N GLY A 136 3.95 0.03 8.21
CA GLY A 136 5.21 0.79 8.22
C GLY A 136 5.33 1.84 7.11
N ILE A 137 4.26 2.16 6.38
CA ILE A 137 4.29 3.20 5.33
C ILE A 137 4.66 4.58 5.89
N GLU A 138 4.30 4.85 7.15
CA GLU A 138 4.68 6.05 7.91
C GLU A 138 6.21 6.18 8.03
N GLU A 139 6.93 5.06 8.19
CA GLU A 139 8.39 5.06 8.29
C GLU A 139 9.05 5.53 6.98
N VAL A 140 8.41 5.24 5.83
CA VAL A 140 8.87 5.71 4.51
C VAL A 140 8.78 7.24 4.41
N LEU A 141 7.69 7.82 4.91
CA LEU A 141 7.49 9.28 4.93
C LEU A 141 8.47 9.94 5.89
N ASN A 142 8.69 9.35 7.06
CA ASN A 142 9.61 9.87 8.07
C ASN A 142 11.07 9.77 7.62
N LEU A 143 11.42 8.77 6.82
CA LEU A 143 12.74 8.67 6.20
C LEU A 143 12.99 9.77 5.15
N LEU A 144 11.94 10.21 4.45
CA LEU A 144 12.03 11.30 3.47
C LEU A 144 12.02 12.69 4.11
N ASP A 145 11.25 12.87 5.19
CA ASP A 145 11.04 14.14 5.87
C ASP A 145 10.90 13.93 7.39
N PRO A 146 12.03 13.79 8.12
CA PRO A 146 12.01 13.52 9.55
C PRO A 146 11.31 14.60 10.40
N ALA A 147 11.19 15.82 9.89
CA ALA A 147 10.51 16.92 10.57
C ALA A 147 8.97 16.79 10.53
N ARG A 148 8.42 15.84 9.75
CA ARG A 148 6.98 15.64 9.65
C ARG A 148 6.33 15.33 11.00
N ASP A 149 6.97 14.50 11.82
CA ASP A 149 6.46 14.09 13.14
C ASP A 149 6.46 15.24 14.17
N GLU A 150 7.18 16.34 13.94
CA GLU A 150 7.27 17.47 14.87
C GLU A 150 6.02 18.38 14.86
N TYR A 151 5.06 18.14 13.97
CA TYR A 151 3.89 19.01 13.75
C TYR A 151 2.53 18.38 14.11
N GLU A 152 2.50 17.17 14.68
CA GLU A 152 1.26 16.45 15.05
C GLU A 152 0.87 16.56 16.54
N GLU A 153 1.51 17.43 17.33
CA GLU A 153 1.08 17.74 18.70
C GLU A 153 0.13 18.96 18.73
N GLU A 154 -0.96 18.82 19.52
CA GLU A 154 -2.02 19.79 19.86
C GLU A 154 -3.30 19.81 18.98
N ILE A 155 -4.17 18.82 19.18
CA ILE A 155 -5.62 19.10 19.25
C ILE A 155 -5.99 18.96 20.73
N ASP A 156 -6.04 20.09 21.44
CA ASP A 156 -6.73 20.17 22.72
C ASP A 156 -8.20 19.85 22.46
N GLU A 157 -8.66 18.70 22.96
CA GLU A 157 -10.09 18.43 23.14
C GLU A 157 -10.59 19.40 24.21
N ASP A 158 -11.08 20.57 23.80
CA ASP A 158 -11.94 21.39 24.66
C ASP A 158 -13.17 20.53 25.00
N GLU A 159 -13.15 19.89 26.16
CA GLU A 159 -14.31 19.25 26.79
C GLU A 159 -15.40 20.31 26.96
N ASP A 160 -16.42 20.26 26.10
CA ASP A 160 -17.69 20.93 26.31
C ASP A 160 -18.34 20.37 27.60
N GLU A 161 -18.05 20.99 28.74
CA GLU A 161 -18.83 20.82 29.97
C GLU A 161 -20.21 21.49 29.78
N ASP A 162 -21.17 20.70 29.32
CA ASP A 162 -22.60 20.93 29.52
C ASP A 162 -22.90 21.04 31.03
N ASP A 163 -22.95 22.27 31.57
CA ASP A 163 -23.61 22.50 32.87
C ASP A 163 -25.04 22.99 32.66
N VAL A 164 -25.95 22.02 32.75
CA VAL A 164 -27.40 22.18 32.83
C VAL A 164 -27.77 22.77 34.18
N HIS A 165 -28.31 23.99 34.24
CA HIS A 165 -29.30 24.40 35.25
C HIS A 165 -30.20 25.57 34.80
#